data_AF-A0A2D2LS33-F1
#
_entry.id   AF-A0A2D2LS33-F1
#
_cell.length_a   1.000
_cell.length_b   1.000
_cell.length_c   1.000
_cell.angle_alpha   90.00
_cell.angle_beta   90.00
_cell.angle_gamma   90.00
#
_symmetry.space_group_name_H-M   'P 1'
#
loop_
_entity.id
_entity.type
_entity.pdbx_description
1 polymer ?
#
loop_
_entity_poly.entity_id
_entity_poly.type
_entity_poly.pdbx_seq_one_letter_code
_entity_poly.pdbx_strand_id
1 'polypeptide(L)'
;MTIDNPTFRKKSEVYGKAYEIYIKQGVIAYLVEQNFISKDDARLAEWKSTRVETIFKAVYYGLNITDPFEKEITKHQLNHLAVCSILSGYTLTREYIKQIYPSIGKNRTSTLKLKAIWCPLTLPNDSSSYSEIVAKDRIPLIKEFNIAPDKQAKLFAKGRMGKADFILYLEDTKKKIEHLLVHEYSYEMPPKSPNFTEQSSHLNEFIRHRRLIEGRGVFANVNAEVEGETFDLSAEISQHLTALTGRNKPFYQPLP
;
A
#
# COMPACT_ATOMS: atom_id res chain seq x y z
N MET A 1 28.94 -4.46 -6.72
CA MET A 1 28.72 -5.82 -7.25
C MET A 1 27.27 -6.18 -6.97
N THR A 2 26.40 -6.16 -7.97
CA THR A 2 24.96 -6.33 -7.78
C THR A 2 24.61 -7.80 -7.80
N ILE A 3 24.13 -8.30 -6.67
CA ILE A 3 23.54 -9.62 -6.51
C ILE A 3 22.18 -9.58 -7.23
N ASP A 4 22.18 -9.58 -8.55
CA ASP A 4 21.00 -9.97 -9.33
C ASP A 4 20.88 -11.49 -9.22
N ASN A 5 20.43 -11.95 -8.05
CA ASN A 5 20.02 -13.32 -7.86
C ASN A 5 18.54 -13.40 -8.27
N PRO A 6 18.19 -14.08 -9.38
CA PRO A 6 16.80 -14.22 -9.84
C PRO A 6 15.87 -14.70 -8.73
N THR A 7 16.40 -15.50 -7.80
CA THR A 7 15.71 -16.00 -6.61
C THR A 7 15.35 -14.89 -5.63
N PHE A 8 16.25 -13.91 -5.40
CA PHE A 8 15.99 -12.77 -4.50
C PHE A 8 14.95 -11.82 -5.09
N ARG A 9 15.04 -11.54 -6.40
CA ARG A 9 14.07 -10.69 -7.09
C ARG A 9 12.67 -11.31 -7.05
N LYS A 10 12.55 -12.61 -7.34
CA LYS A 10 11.26 -13.31 -7.27
C LYS A 10 10.70 -13.33 -5.86
N LYS A 11 11.55 -13.61 -4.85
CA LYS A 11 11.17 -13.50 -3.43
C LYS A 11 10.66 -12.10 -3.10
N SER A 12 11.39 -11.06 -3.48
CA SER A 12 11.01 -9.67 -3.21
C SER A 12 9.66 -9.31 -3.82
N GLU A 13 9.38 -9.72 -5.05
CA GLU A 13 8.09 -9.51 -5.72
C GLU A 13 6.94 -10.18 -4.96
N VAL A 14 7.10 -11.47 -4.62
CA VAL A 14 6.06 -12.28 -3.97
C VAL A 14 5.75 -11.76 -2.55
N TYR A 15 6.79 -11.46 -1.77
CA TYR A 15 6.61 -10.83 -0.45
C TYR A 15 6.08 -9.40 -0.56
N GLY A 16 6.42 -8.67 -1.62
CA GLY A 16 5.87 -7.34 -1.91
C GLY A 16 4.36 -7.38 -2.13
N LYS A 17 3.86 -8.34 -2.92
CA LYS A 17 2.42 -8.56 -3.11
C LYS A 17 1.73 -8.96 -1.79
N ALA A 18 2.35 -9.81 -0.98
CA ALA A 18 1.81 -10.17 0.34
C ALA A 18 1.74 -8.95 1.28
N TYR A 19 2.80 -8.15 1.34
CA TYR A 19 2.85 -6.89 2.09
C TYR A 19 1.71 -5.94 1.69
N GLU A 20 1.50 -5.76 0.39
CA GLU A 20 0.44 -4.91 -0.17
C GLU A 20 -0.96 -5.37 0.28
N ILE A 21 -1.22 -6.67 0.31
CA ILE A 21 -2.49 -7.21 0.82
C ILE A 21 -2.64 -6.90 2.31
N TYR A 22 -1.61 -7.16 3.12
CA TYR A 22 -1.68 -6.96 4.57
C TYR A 22 -1.87 -5.49 4.95
N ILE A 23 -1.17 -4.57 4.29
CA ILE A 23 -1.34 -3.14 4.57
C ILE A 23 -2.74 -2.66 4.19
N LYS A 24 -3.28 -3.09 3.04
CA LYS A 24 -4.66 -2.80 2.62
C LYS A 24 -5.70 -3.38 3.58
N GLN A 25 -5.48 -4.57 4.13
CA GLN A 25 -6.34 -5.13 5.19
C GLN A 25 -6.41 -4.22 6.41
N GLY A 26 -5.28 -3.62 6.82
CA GLY A 26 -5.25 -2.62 7.89
C GLY A 26 -6.06 -1.36 7.56
N VAL A 27 -5.95 -0.86 6.33
CA VAL A 27 -6.75 0.29 5.85
C VAL A 27 -8.24 -0.03 5.90
N ILE A 28 -8.66 -1.16 5.34
CA ILE A 28 -10.06 -1.61 5.33
C ILE A 28 -10.58 -1.78 6.76
N ALA A 29 -9.80 -2.38 7.65
CA ALA A 29 -10.20 -2.58 9.04
C ALA A 29 -10.55 -1.25 9.73
N TYR A 30 -9.72 -0.22 9.52
CA TYR A 30 -10.00 1.12 10.05
C TYR A 30 -11.28 1.72 9.45
N LEU A 31 -11.45 1.63 8.13
CA LEU A 31 -12.62 2.20 7.45
C LEU A 31 -13.93 1.53 7.89
N VAL A 32 -13.90 0.21 8.11
CA VAL A 32 -15.04 -0.55 8.64
C VAL A 32 -15.35 -0.17 10.08
N GLU A 33 -14.33 -0.08 10.94
CA GLU A 33 -14.49 0.31 12.35
C GLU A 33 -15.12 1.70 12.50
N GLN A 34 -14.70 2.65 11.66
CA GLN A 34 -15.23 4.01 11.65
C GLN A 34 -16.55 4.13 10.84
N ASN A 35 -17.11 3.03 10.34
CA ASN A 35 -18.34 2.98 9.55
C ASN A 35 -18.31 3.81 8.26
N PHE A 36 -17.13 4.03 7.66
CA PHE A 36 -17.04 4.61 6.31
C PHE A 36 -17.54 3.64 5.23
N ILE A 37 -17.37 2.34 5.49
CA ILE A 37 -17.83 1.26 4.62
C ILE A 37 -18.34 0.11 5.48
N SER A 38 -19.43 -0.53 5.05
CA SER A 38 -19.92 -1.73 5.75
C SER A 38 -18.99 -2.91 5.52
N LYS A 39 -18.83 -3.77 6.52
CA LYS A 39 -18.14 -5.06 6.37
C LYS A 39 -18.76 -5.97 5.29
N ASP A 40 -20.03 -5.72 4.96
CA ASP A 40 -20.81 -6.47 3.97
C ASP A 40 -20.99 -5.69 2.66
N ASP A 41 -20.27 -4.58 2.47
CA ASP A 41 -20.27 -3.82 1.22
C ASP A 41 -19.75 -4.67 0.06
N ALA A 42 -20.45 -4.65 -1.08
CA ALA A 42 -20.10 -5.44 -2.26
C ALA A 42 -18.69 -5.14 -2.79
N ARG A 43 -18.19 -3.91 -2.58
CA ARG A 43 -16.83 -3.50 -2.97
C ARG A 43 -15.74 -4.24 -2.19
N LEU A 44 -16.08 -4.83 -1.04
CA LEU A 44 -15.17 -5.60 -0.20
C LEU A 44 -15.37 -7.12 -0.34
N ALA A 45 -16.17 -7.59 -1.30
CA ALA A 45 -16.51 -9.01 -1.44
C ALA A 45 -15.26 -9.92 -1.57
N GLU A 46 -14.30 -9.53 -2.41
CA GLU A 46 -13.05 -10.29 -2.59
C GLU A 46 -12.21 -10.32 -1.31
N TRP A 47 -12.11 -9.18 -0.62
CA TRP A 47 -11.38 -9.04 0.64
C TRP A 47 -11.99 -9.89 1.75
N LYS A 48 -13.32 -9.97 1.82
CA LYS A 48 -14.04 -10.80 2.79
C LYS A 48 -13.78 -12.30 2.59
N SER A 49 -13.64 -12.72 1.34
CA SER A 49 -13.35 -14.12 1.00
C SER A 49 -11.88 -14.52 1.21
N THR A 50 -10.97 -13.53 1.22
CA THR A 50 -9.52 -13.75 1.27
C THR A 50 -9.02 -13.89 2.70
N ARG A 51 -8.82 -15.14 3.13
CA ARG A 51 -8.24 -15.46 4.45
C ARG A 51 -6.72 -15.44 4.44
N VAL A 52 -6.11 -15.33 5.62
CA VAL A 52 -4.65 -15.36 5.81
C VAL A 52 -4.02 -16.62 5.19
N GLU A 53 -4.69 -17.77 5.31
CA GLU A 53 -4.23 -19.04 4.73
C GLU A 53 -4.19 -19.00 3.19
N THR A 54 -5.06 -18.20 2.56
CA THR A 54 -5.08 -18.02 1.10
C THR A 54 -3.81 -17.30 0.66
N ILE A 55 -3.41 -16.27 1.40
CA ILE A 55 -2.19 -15.51 1.15
C ILE A 55 -0.96 -16.42 1.34
N PHE A 56 -0.93 -17.23 2.41
CA PHE A 56 0.17 -18.17 2.64
C PHE A 56 0.31 -19.18 1.50
N LYS A 57 -0.80 -19.80 1.08
CA LYS A 57 -0.81 -20.74 -0.06
C LYS A 57 -0.32 -20.07 -1.34
N ALA A 58 -0.76 -18.83 -1.60
CA ALA A 58 -0.32 -18.07 -2.76
C ALA A 58 1.20 -17.75 -2.71
N VAL A 59 1.76 -17.44 -1.54
CA VAL A 59 3.21 -17.26 -1.37
C VAL A 59 3.97 -18.57 -1.60
N TYR A 60 3.51 -19.68 -1.00
CA TYR A 60 4.15 -21.00 -1.19
C TYR A 60 4.18 -21.39 -2.66
N TYR A 61 3.06 -21.21 -3.37
CA TYR A 61 2.99 -21.45 -4.80
C TYR A 61 3.89 -20.49 -5.59
N GLY A 62 3.82 -19.19 -5.30
CA GLY A 62 4.62 -18.16 -5.99
C GLY A 62 6.14 -18.33 -5.84
N LEU A 63 6.59 -19.06 -4.80
CA LEU A 63 7.99 -19.37 -4.52
C LEU A 63 8.35 -20.84 -4.76
N ASN A 64 7.42 -21.66 -5.24
CA ASN A 64 7.61 -23.11 -5.39
C ASN A 64 8.08 -23.82 -4.11
N ILE A 65 7.59 -23.40 -2.94
CA ILE A 65 7.94 -23.99 -1.65
C ILE A 65 7.09 -25.22 -1.42
N THR A 66 7.70 -26.40 -1.51
CA THR A 66 7.06 -27.69 -1.25
C THR A 66 7.42 -28.26 0.12
N ASP A 67 8.64 -28.02 0.56
CA ASP A 67 9.23 -28.55 1.79
C ASP A 67 8.45 -28.08 3.05
N PRO A 68 8.03 -29.00 3.96
CA PRO A 68 7.29 -28.64 5.16
C PRO A 68 8.06 -27.71 6.11
N PHE A 69 9.37 -27.87 6.23
CA PHE A 69 10.18 -27.04 7.12
C PHE A 69 10.31 -25.61 6.57
N GLU A 70 10.56 -25.46 5.26
CA GLU A 70 10.58 -24.15 4.60
C GLU A 70 9.20 -23.47 4.64
N LYS A 71 8.09 -24.23 4.56
CA LYS A 71 6.73 -23.68 4.76
C LYS A 71 6.55 -23.09 6.15
N GLU A 72 6.96 -23.78 7.21
CA GLU A 72 6.84 -23.24 8.57
C GLU A 72 7.74 -22.01 8.77
N ILE A 73 8.97 -21.99 8.29
CA ILE A 73 9.83 -20.78 8.32
C ILE A 73 9.15 -19.61 7.59
N THR A 74 8.62 -19.86 6.40
CA THR A 74 7.95 -18.87 5.58
C THR A 74 6.68 -18.35 6.27
N LYS A 75 5.93 -19.22 6.93
CA LYS A 75 4.76 -18.84 7.74
C LYS A 75 5.13 -17.90 8.88
N HIS A 76 6.22 -18.16 9.60
CA HIS A 76 6.70 -17.25 10.66
C HIS A 76 7.07 -15.87 10.09
N GLN A 77 7.72 -15.82 8.92
CA GLN A 77 8.01 -14.57 8.22
C GLN A 77 6.74 -13.82 7.80
N LEU A 78 5.76 -14.53 7.21
CA LEU A 78 4.50 -13.94 6.78
C LEU A 78 3.65 -13.46 7.95
N ASN A 79 3.65 -14.18 9.08
CA ASN A 79 2.99 -13.74 10.31
C ASN A 79 3.58 -12.41 10.81
N HIS A 80 4.90 -12.31 10.87
CA HIS A 80 5.54 -11.05 11.27
C HIS A 80 5.24 -9.91 10.30
N LEU A 81 5.34 -10.19 8.99
CA LEU A 81 5.01 -9.23 7.95
C LEU A 81 3.56 -8.74 8.06
N ALA A 82 2.61 -9.64 8.31
CA ALA A 82 1.20 -9.32 8.47
C ALA A 82 0.97 -8.37 9.64
N VAL A 83 1.53 -8.67 10.83
CA VAL A 83 1.40 -7.82 12.01
C VAL A 83 1.92 -6.41 11.73
N CYS A 84 3.13 -6.28 11.19
CA CYS A 84 3.71 -4.97 10.89
C CYS A 84 2.85 -4.20 9.89
N SER A 85 2.49 -4.84 8.77
CA SER A 85 1.85 -4.17 7.65
C SER A 85 0.41 -3.77 7.95
N ILE A 86 -0.36 -4.65 8.60
CA ILE A 86 -1.74 -4.36 9.02
C ILE A 86 -1.74 -3.17 9.98
N LEU A 87 -0.86 -3.16 10.98
CA LEU A 87 -0.76 -2.06 11.94
C LEU A 87 -0.34 -0.75 11.26
N SER A 88 0.59 -0.79 10.30
CA SER A 88 0.98 0.37 9.51
C SER A 88 -0.20 0.92 8.71
N GLY A 89 -0.92 0.09 7.96
CA GLY A 89 -2.04 0.52 7.12
C GLY A 89 -3.18 1.13 7.94
N TYR A 90 -3.51 0.46 9.05
CA TYR A 90 -4.50 0.97 10.01
C TYR A 90 -4.08 2.33 10.59
N THR A 91 -2.84 2.43 11.07
CA THR A 91 -2.32 3.63 11.73
C THR A 91 -2.20 4.80 10.78
N LEU A 92 -1.64 4.61 9.58
CA LEU A 92 -1.51 5.66 8.56
C LEU A 92 -2.88 6.23 8.19
N THR A 93 -3.85 5.35 7.92
CA THR A 93 -5.21 5.77 7.57
C THR A 93 -5.89 6.51 8.71
N ARG A 94 -5.73 6.02 9.94
CA ARG A 94 -6.27 6.67 11.14
C ARG A 94 -5.69 8.07 11.34
N GLU A 95 -4.38 8.23 11.28
CA GLU A 95 -3.75 9.53 11.50
C GLU A 95 -4.08 10.52 10.39
N TYR A 96 -4.14 10.08 9.13
CA TYR A 96 -4.63 10.93 8.03
C TYR A 96 -6.07 11.40 8.26
N ILE A 97 -6.99 10.47 8.57
CA ILE A 97 -8.40 10.80 8.78
C ILE A 97 -8.59 11.73 10.00
N LYS A 98 -7.84 11.52 11.07
CA LYS A 98 -7.82 12.44 12.22
C LYS A 98 -7.37 13.84 11.86
N GLN A 99 -6.42 14.01 10.94
CA GLN A 99 -5.95 15.32 10.51
C GLN A 99 -7.04 16.08 9.73
N ILE A 100 -7.67 15.43 8.75
CA ILE A 100 -8.72 16.07 7.94
C ILE A 100 -10.06 16.20 8.69
N TYR A 101 -10.28 15.36 9.71
CA TYR A 101 -11.50 15.35 10.51
C TYR A 101 -11.22 15.03 12.00
N PRO A 102 -10.70 16.01 12.77
CA PRO A 102 -10.30 15.80 14.18
C PRO A 102 -11.45 15.44 15.14
N SER A 103 -12.70 15.68 14.72
CA SER A 103 -13.90 15.35 15.48
C SER A 103 -14.37 13.90 15.31
N ILE A 104 -13.66 13.08 14.52
CA ILE A 104 -13.98 11.67 14.35
C ILE A 104 -13.95 10.98 15.72
N GLY A 105 -15.09 10.39 16.13
CA GLY A 105 -15.26 9.76 17.44
C GLY A 105 -15.87 10.63 18.56
N LYS A 106 -16.03 11.94 18.38
CA LYS A 106 -16.64 12.83 19.40
C LYS A 106 -18.14 13.09 19.23
N ASN A 107 -18.73 12.80 18.06
CA ASN A 107 -20.18 12.85 17.79
C ASN A 107 -20.56 11.88 16.66
N ARG A 108 -21.64 11.11 16.85
CA ARG A 108 -22.06 9.98 15.97
C ARG A 108 -22.61 10.38 14.60
N THR A 109 -22.72 11.66 14.29
CA THR A 109 -23.13 12.16 12.96
C THR A 109 -21.90 12.61 12.17
N SER A 110 -21.16 11.64 11.61
CA SER A 110 -20.04 11.97 10.71
C SER A 110 -20.58 12.67 9.45
N THR A 111 -20.10 13.88 9.20
CA THR A 111 -20.34 14.60 7.94
C THR A 111 -19.36 14.19 6.85
N LEU A 112 -18.29 13.48 7.24
CA LEU A 112 -17.35 12.88 6.31
C LEU A 112 -17.90 11.53 5.82
N LYS A 113 -18.10 11.39 4.51
CA LYS A 113 -18.68 10.21 3.86
C LYS A 113 -17.75 9.66 2.79
N LEU A 114 -17.81 8.34 2.61
CA LEU A 114 -17.13 7.66 1.50
C LEU A 114 -17.88 7.90 0.19
N LYS A 115 -17.19 8.47 -0.81
CA LYS A 115 -17.69 8.61 -2.19
C LYS A 115 -17.30 7.41 -3.04
N ALA A 116 -16.02 7.05 -3.01
CA ALA A 116 -15.46 5.98 -3.84
C ALA A 116 -14.24 5.35 -3.16
N ILE A 117 -14.00 4.07 -3.44
CA ILE A 117 -12.82 3.34 -2.95
C ILE A 117 -12.24 2.44 -4.04
N TRP A 118 -10.94 2.56 -4.29
CA TRP A 118 -10.18 1.63 -5.12
C TRP A 118 -9.25 0.81 -4.24
N CYS A 119 -9.46 -0.51 -4.20
CA CYS A 119 -8.63 -1.42 -3.42
C CYS A 119 -8.55 -2.79 -4.13
N PRO A 120 -7.78 -2.89 -5.23
CA PRO A 120 -7.63 -4.14 -5.97
C PRO A 120 -6.86 -5.15 -5.14
N LEU A 121 -7.24 -6.42 -5.29
CA LEU A 121 -6.60 -7.56 -4.64
C LEU A 121 -5.82 -8.40 -5.67
N THR A 122 -4.50 -8.41 -5.55
CA THR A 122 -3.61 -9.21 -6.41
C THR A 122 -2.87 -10.22 -5.55
N LEU A 123 -3.18 -11.50 -5.72
CA LEU A 123 -2.53 -12.57 -4.94
C LEU A 123 -1.05 -12.73 -5.33
N PRO A 124 -0.18 -13.18 -4.42
CA PRO A 124 1.24 -13.36 -4.69
C PRO A 124 1.57 -14.31 -5.86
N ASN A 125 0.70 -15.28 -6.15
CA ASN A 125 0.81 -16.20 -7.29
C ASN A 125 0.09 -15.72 -8.56
N ASP A 126 -0.48 -14.52 -8.56
CA ASP A 126 -1.19 -13.98 -9.72
C ASP A 126 -0.20 -13.78 -10.88
N SER A 127 -0.52 -14.43 -11.99
CA SER A 127 0.20 -14.41 -13.27
C SER A 127 -0.67 -13.89 -14.42
N SER A 128 -1.74 -13.16 -14.07
CA SER A 128 -2.70 -12.59 -15.01
C SER A 128 -2.01 -11.84 -16.16
N SER A 129 -2.48 -12.10 -17.36
CA SER A 129 -2.16 -11.37 -18.58
C SER A 129 -2.65 -9.93 -18.52
N TYR A 130 -2.16 -9.09 -19.43
CA TYR A 130 -2.57 -7.69 -19.52
C TYR A 130 -4.09 -7.52 -19.74
N SER A 131 -4.70 -8.35 -20.58
CA SER A 131 -6.15 -8.34 -20.83
C SER A 131 -6.96 -8.67 -19.57
N GLU A 132 -6.47 -9.59 -18.76
CA GLU A 132 -7.11 -9.96 -17.49
C GLU A 132 -6.99 -8.82 -16.46
N ILE A 133 -5.82 -8.17 -16.37
CA ILE A 133 -5.62 -6.97 -15.53
C ILE A 133 -6.56 -5.85 -15.97
N VAL A 134 -6.75 -5.64 -17.28
CA VAL A 134 -7.69 -4.62 -17.78
C VAL A 134 -9.12 -4.90 -17.32
N ALA A 135 -9.59 -6.14 -17.46
CA ALA A 135 -10.94 -6.52 -17.08
C ALA A 135 -11.16 -6.48 -15.56
N LYS A 136 -10.17 -6.97 -14.80
CA LYS A 136 -10.22 -7.07 -13.34
C LYS A 136 -10.05 -5.72 -12.64
N ASP A 137 -9.16 -4.87 -13.14
CA ASP A 137 -8.78 -3.65 -12.42
C ASP A 137 -9.36 -2.38 -13.05
N ARG A 138 -9.23 -2.22 -14.37
CA ARG A 138 -9.54 -0.93 -15.01
C ARG A 138 -11.03 -0.66 -15.12
N ILE A 139 -11.81 -1.66 -15.53
CA ILE A 139 -13.26 -1.52 -15.70
C ILE A 139 -13.92 -1.19 -14.34
N PRO A 140 -13.61 -1.92 -13.24
CA PRO A 140 -14.17 -1.58 -11.93
C PRO A 140 -13.74 -0.21 -11.43
N LEU A 141 -12.47 0.20 -11.63
CA LEU A 141 -12.00 1.54 -11.25
C LEU A 141 -12.78 2.65 -11.98
N ILE A 142 -12.96 2.51 -13.30
CA ILE A 142 -13.72 3.47 -14.12
C ILE A 142 -15.15 3.61 -13.58
N LYS A 143 -15.78 2.48 -13.25
CA LYS A 143 -17.15 2.44 -12.74
C LYS A 143 -17.25 3.08 -11.35
N GLU A 144 -16.36 2.74 -10.44
CA GLU A 144 -16.37 3.24 -9.05
C GLU A 144 -16.20 4.76 -8.99
N PHE A 145 -15.34 5.33 -9.84
CA PHE A 145 -15.07 6.78 -9.86
C PHE A 145 -15.86 7.55 -10.93
N ASN A 146 -16.79 6.88 -11.63
CA ASN A 146 -17.59 7.45 -12.71
C ASN A 146 -16.74 8.25 -13.74
N ILE A 147 -15.67 7.64 -14.23
CA ILE A 147 -14.68 8.33 -15.08
C ILE A 147 -15.19 8.44 -16.51
N ALA A 148 -15.31 9.68 -16.99
CA ALA A 148 -15.75 9.99 -18.35
C ALA A 148 -14.83 9.36 -19.43
N PRO A 149 -15.39 8.85 -20.55
CA PRO A 149 -14.64 8.13 -21.59
C PRO A 149 -13.41 8.87 -22.14
N ASP A 150 -13.50 10.19 -22.30
CA ASP A 150 -12.44 11.06 -22.81
C ASP A 150 -11.23 11.15 -21.85
N LYS A 151 -11.41 10.82 -20.57
CA LYS A 151 -10.36 10.87 -19.53
C LYS A 151 -9.73 9.51 -19.25
N GLN A 152 -10.31 8.40 -19.73
CA GLN A 152 -9.89 7.04 -19.37
C GLN A 152 -8.47 6.71 -19.86
N ALA A 153 -8.13 7.05 -21.11
CA ALA A 153 -6.83 6.70 -21.69
C ALA A 153 -5.64 7.30 -20.92
N LYS A 154 -5.79 8.53 -20.43
CA LYS A 154 -4.74 9.23 -19.66
C LYS A 154 -4.61 8.70 -18.22
N LEU A 155 -5.66 8.09 -17.68
CA LEU A 155 -5.71 7.64 -16.29
C LEU A 155 -4.84 6.41 -16.02
N PHE A 156 -4.71 5.52 -17.01
CA PHE A 156 -3.98 4.26 -16.89
C PHE A 156 -2.55 4.31 -17.45
N ALA A 157 -2.10 5.49 -17.87
CA ALA A 157 -0.71 5.70 -18.24
C ALA A 157 0.23 5.46 -17.03
N LYS A 158 1.52 5.27 -17.31
CA LYS A 158 2.52 5.03 -16.25
C LYS A 158 2.54 6.22 -15.27
N GLY A 159 2.54 5.92 -13.96
CA GLY A 159 2.56 6.93 -12.90
C GLY A 159 1.26 7.72 -12.73
N ARG A 160 0.13 7.17 -13.20
CA ARG A 160 -1.19 7.79 -13.08
C ARG A 160 -2.09 6.97 -12.17
N MET A 161 -3.14 7.62 -11.67
CA MET A 161 -4.10 7.10 -10.69
C MET A 161 -4.62 5.69 -11.01
N GLY A 162 -4.81 5.34 -12.27
CA GLY A 162 -5.29 4.02 -12.67
C GLY A 162 -4.33 2.86 -12.35
N LYS A 163 -3.12 3.15 -11.86
CA LYS A 163 -2.14 2.18 -11.38
C LYS A 163 -1.88 2.26 -9.87
N ALA A 164 -2.63 3.08 -9.15
CA ALA A 164 -2.46 3.21 -7.71
C ALA A 164 -2.83 1.90 -7.00
N ASP A 165 -2.04 1.55 -5.98
CA ASP A 165 -2.33 0.37 -5.18
C ASP A 165 -3.64 0.57 -4.39
N PHE A 166 -3.91 1.78 -3.91
CA PHE A 166 -5.14 2.11 -3.17
C PHE A 166 -5.55 3.57 -3.36
N ILE A 167 -6.85 3.81 -3.47
CA ILE A 167 -7.45 5.15 -3.54
C ILE A 167 -8.66 5.22 -2.60
N LEU A 168 -8.72 6.26 -1.78
CA LEU A 168 -9.85 6.58 -0.93
C LEU A 168 -10.35 7.98 -1.25
N TYR A 169 -11.63 8.09 -1.58
CA TYR A 169 -12.27 9.35 -1.89
C TYR A 169 -13.39 9.65 -0.87
N LEU A 170 -13.18 10.70 -0.07
CA LEU A 170 -14.09 11.15 0.97
C LEU A 170 -14.67 12.54 0.62
N GLU A 171 -15.89 12.79 1.07
CA GLU A 171 -16.54 14.11 1.00
C GLU A 171 -16.95 14.53 2.41
N ASP A 172 -16.54 15.74 2.83
CA ASP A 172 -17.13 16.42 3.98
C ASP A 172 -18.38 17.15 3.49
N THR A 173 -19.57 16.58 3.76
CA THR A 173 -20.84 17.13 3.28
C THR A 173 -21.17 18.49 3.89
N LYS A 174 -20.59 18.82 5.06
CA LYS A 174 -20.85 20.09 5.74
C LYS A 174 -19.98 21.20 5.17
N LYS A 175 -18.69 20.92 4.97
CA LYS A 175 -17.73 21.89 4.42
C LYS A 175 -17.75 21.94 2.89
N LYS A 176 -18.36 20.95 2.23
CA LYS A 176 -18.32 20.74 0.78
C LYS A 176 -16.88 20.63 0.27
N ILE A 177 -16.05 19.90 1.03
CA ILE A 177 -14.65 19.64 0.69
C ILE A 177 -14.51 18.17 0.33
N GLU A 178 -13.72 17.92 -0.70
CA GLU A 178 -13.41 16.60 -1.22
C GLU A 178 -11.95 16.24 -0.85
N HIS A 179 -11.75 15.02 -0.35
CA HIS A 179 -10.44 14.53 0.06
C HIS A 179 -10.12 13.26 -0.73
N LEU A 180 -8.97 13.28 -1.41
CA LEU A 180 -8.46 12.13 -2.15
C LEU A 180 -7.16 11.66 -1.51
N LEU A 181 -7.16 10.43 -1.00
CA LEU A 181 -5.99 9.77 -0.47
C LEU A 181 -5.56 8.67 -1.44
N VAL A 182 -4.28 8.68 -1.82
CA VAL A 182 -3.66 7.64 -2.66
C VAL A 182 -2.52 7.03 -1.87
N HIS A 183 -2.51 5.70 -1.77
CA HIS A 183 -1.40 4.97 -1.17
C HIS A 183 -0.68 4.12 -2.21
N GLU A 184 0.65 4.10 -2.09
CA GLU A 184 1.59 3.32 -2.90
C GLU A 184 2.47 2.52 -1.94
N TYR A 185 2.46 1.19 -2.05
CA TYR A 185 2.98 0.30 -1.03
C TYR A 185 4.25 -0.41 -1.48
N SER A 186 5.38 -0.09 -0.85
CA SER A 186 6.67 -0.71 -1.16
C SER A 186 7.15 -1.58 -0.01
N TYR A 187 7.46 -2.83 -0.29
CA TYR A 187 8.19 -3.67 0.65
C TYR A 187 9.68 -3.65 0.35
N GLU A 188 10.49 -3.24 1.34
CA GLU A 188 11.94 -3.39 1.28
C GLU A 188 12.36 -4.71 1.93
N MET A 189 12.42 -5.75 1.09
CA MET A 189 12.85 -7.07 1.53
C MET A 189 14.33 -7.03 1.95
N PRO A 190 14.68 -7.49 3.16
CA PRO A 190 16.09 -7.61 3.55
C PRO A 190 16.79 -8.67 2.71
N PRO A 191 18.09 -8.49 2.39
CA PRO A 191 18.85 -9.47 1.58
C PRO A 191 18.94 -10.85 2.24
N LYS A 192 18.85 -10.89 3.58
CA LYS A 192 18.73 -12.11 4.38
C LYS A 192 17.50 -12.00 5.26
N SER A 193 16.57 -12.93 5.11
CA SER A 193 15.39 -12.98 5.98
C SER A 193 15.80 -13.36 7.41
N PRO A 194 15.35 -12.59 8.43
CA PRO A 194 15.53 -12.96 9.83
C PRO A 194 14.84 -14.29 10.16
N ASN A 195 15.30 -14.94 11.23
CA ASN A 195 14.64 -16.13 11.75
C ASN A 195 13.51 -15.75 12.72
N PHE A 196 12.28 -15.66 12.22
CA PHE A 196 11.11 -15.30 13.04
C PHE A 196 10.54 -16.46 13.88
N THR A 197 11.29 -17.55 14.05
CA THR A 197 11.05 -18.45 15.19
C THR A 197 11.63 -17.88 16.50
N GLU A 198 12.52 -16.88 16.40
CA GLU A 198 13.20 -16.26 17.53
C GLU A 198 12.59 -14.87 17.85
N GLN A 199 12.28 -14.63 19.13
CA GLN A 199 11.70 -13.37 19.58
C GLN A 199 12.61 -12.15 19.30
N SER A 200 13.93 -12.33 19.43
CA SER A 200 14.93 -11.29 19.16
C SER A 200 14.88 -10.81 17.70
N SER A 201 14.63 -11.72 16.75
CA SER A 201 14.49 -11.40 15.33
C SER A 201 13.27 -10.50 15.06
N HIS A 202 12.15 -10.72 15.75
CA HIS A 202 11.00 -9.83 15.66
C HIS A 202 11.33 -8.42 16.13
N LEU A 203 11.96 -8.27 17.31
CA LEU A 203 12.33 -6.97 17.86
C LEU A 203 13.31 -6.23 16.95
N ASN A 204 14.32 -6.92 16.45
CA ASN A 204 15.31 -6.34 15.53
C ASN A 204 14.66 -5.84 14.25
N GLU A 205 13.70 -6.59 13.70
CA GLU A 205 12.97 -6.16 12.51
C GLU A 205 12.04 -4.98 12.80
N PHE A 206 11.37 -4.91 13.96
CA PHE A 206 10.60 -3.72 14.35
C PHE A 206 11.48 -2.47 14.43
N ILE A 207 12.68 -2.59 15.02
CA ILE A 207 13.66 -1.49 15.09
C ILE A 207 14.10 -1.09 13.68
N ARG A 208 14.38 -2.05 12.80
CA ARG A 208 14.72 -1.81 11.39
C ARG A 208 13.58 -1.09 10.67
N HIS A 209 12.37 -1.59 10.78
CA HIS A 209 11.18 -1.04 10.12
C HIS A 209 10.90 0.39 10.57
N ARG A 210 10.98 0.67 11.88
CA ARG A 210 10.89 2.03 12.43
C ARG A 210 11.91 2.97 11.78
N ARG A 211 13.19 2.56 11.75
CA ARG A 211 14.27 3.36 11.13
C ARG A 211 14.00 3.61 9.64
N LEU A 212 13.44 2.64 8.93
CA LEU A 212 13.10 2.80 7.51
C LEU A 212 11.95 3.78 7.30
N ILE A 213 10.92 3.76 8.14
CA ILE A 213 9.82 4.73 8.08
C ILE A 213 10.33 6.13 8.42
N GLU A 214 11.09 6.27 9.52
CA GLU A 214 11.65 7.55 9.95
C GLU A 214 12.64 8.11 8.92
N GLY A 215 13.48 7.26 8.31
CA GLY A 215 14.53 7.67 7.37
C GLY A 215 14.07 7.94 5.94
N ARG A 216 12.86 7.52 5.54
CA ARG A 216 12.33 7.70 4.16
C ARG A 216 11.38 8.89 4.01
N GLY A 217 11.07 9.62 5.08
CA GLY A 217 10.33 10.87 5.00
C GLY A 217 11.24 12.02 4.63
N VAL A 218 11.12 12.57 3.41
CA VAL A 218 11.79 13.84 3.03
C VAL A 218 11.39 14.98 3.97
N PHE A 219 10.22 14.88 4.60
CA PHE A 219 9.70 15.84 5.59
C PHE A 219 9.89 15.41 7.05
N ALA A 220 10.35 14.19 7.32
CA ALA A 220 10.56 13.75 8.72
C ALA A 220 11.75 14.48 9.38
N ASN A 221 12.69 14.99 8.58
CA ASN A 221 13.80 15.84 9.03
C ASN A 221 13.71 17.30 8.53
N VAL A 222 12.65 17.67 7.82
CA VAL A 222 12.39 19.06 7.40
C VAL A 222 11.12 19.52 8.08
N ASN A 223 11.24 19.87 9.37
CA ASN A 223 10.30 20.76 10.03
C ASN A 223 10.49 22.15 9.40
N ALA A 224 9.82 22.40 8.28
CA ALA A 224 9.65 23.75 7.75
C ALA A 224 8.16 23.97 7.55
N GLU A 225 7.54 24.64 8.51
CA GLU A 225 6.22 25.24 8.37
C GLU A 225 6.42 26.53 7.55
N VAL A 226 5.83 26.61 6.36
CA VAL A 226 5.86 27.81 5.51
C VAL A 226 4.42 28.24 5.27
N GLU A 227 4.06 29.40 5.81
CA GLU A 227 2.78 30.05 5.56
C GLU A 227 3.01 31.22 4.60
N GLY A 228 2.41 31.17 3.41
CA GLY A 228 2.30 32.33 2.52
C GLY A 228 3.22 32.42 1.29
N GLU A 229 4.10 31.45 1.01
CA GLU A 229 4.94 31.48 -0.21
C GLU A 229 4.81 30.21 -1.09
N THR A 230 4.98 30.40 -2.40
CA THR A 230 5.02 29.32 -3.39
C THR A 230 6.35 28.58 -3.34
N PHE A 231 6.29 27.26 -3.19
CA PHE A 231 7.47 26.41 -3.27
C PHE A 231 8.03 26.37 -4.69
N ASP A 232 9.24 26.89 -4.86
CA ASP A 232 10.08 26.57 -6.01
C ASP A 232 11.24 25.69 -5.52
N LEU A 233 11.37 24.49 -6.09
CA LEU A 233 12.40 23.54 -5.68
C LEU A 233 13.74 23.97 -6.28
N SER A 234 14.75 24.16 -5.44
CA SER A 234 16.10 24.43 -5.93
C SER A 234 16.63 23.22 -6.73
N ALA A 235 17.42 23.50 -7.77
CA ALA A 235 18.02 22.46 -8.62
C ALA A 235 18.89 21.47 -7.82
N GLU A 236 19.43 21.89 -6.67
CA GLU A 236 20.26 21.07 -5.78
C GLU A 236 19.43 20.09 -4.93
N ILE A 237 18.22 20.47 -4.48
CA ILE A 237 17.34 19.54 -3.75
C ILE A 237 16.91 18.37 -4.66
N SER A 238 16.74 18.62 -5.96
CA SER A 238 16.48 17.56 -6.95
C SER A 238 17.60 16.51 -7.01
N GLN A 239 18.84 16.89 -6.73
CA GLN A 239 19.98 15.95 -6.67
C GLN A 239 20.00 15.12 -5.37
N HIS A 240 19.39 15.60 -4.29
CA HIS A 240 19.23 14.81 -3.05
C HIS A 240 18.03 13.86 -3.07
N LEU A 241 17.03 14.14 -3.92
CA LEU A 241 15.91 13.22 -4.17
C LEU A 241 16.33 11.92 -4.87
N THR A 242 17.57 11.82 -5.36
CA THR A 242 18.15 10.58 -5.92
C THR A 242 18.16 9.43 -4.90
N ALA A 243 18.15 9.70 -3.59
CA ALA A 243 17.98 8.67 -2.56
C ALA A 243 16.60 7.97 -2.62
N LEU A 244 15.59 8.61 -3.23
CA LEU A 244 14.27 8.04 -3.53
C LEU A 244 14.23 7.33 -4.90
N THR A 245 15.32 7.37 -5.66
CA THR A 245 15.46 6.74 -7.00
C THR A 245 16.22 5.40 -6.95
N GLY A 246 16.18 4.70 -5.81
CA GLY A 246 16.78 3.37 -5.69
C GLY A 246 16.15 2.34 -6.63
N ARG A 247 16.93 1.31 -7.01
CA ARG A 247 16.55 0.22 -7.94
C ARG A 247 15.19 -0.44 -7.68
N ASN A 248 14.63 -0.30 -6.48
CA ASN A 248 13.43 -1.02 -6.06
C ASN A 248 12.10 -0.29 -6.27
N LYS A 249 12.03 0.99 -6.70
CA LYS A 249 10.77 1.59 -7.21
C LYS A 249 10.99 2.77 -8.17
N PRO A 250 10.38 2.77 -9.37
CA PRO A 250 10.66 3.77 -10.41
C PRO A 250 9.63 4.90 -10.39
N PHE A 251 9.95 6.00 -9.70
CA PHE A 251 9.46 7.31 -10.13
C PHE A 251 10.59 7.98 -10.93
N TYR A 252 10.40 8.02 -12.26
CA TYR A 252 11.21 8.70 -13.30
C TYR A 252 12.58 8.06 -13.67
N GLN A 253 13.07 8.02 -14.93
CA GLN A 253 12.61 8.39 -16.28
C GLN A 253 13.38 7.49 -17.31
N PRO A 254 12.99 7.41 -18.60
CA PRO A 254 13.67 8.31 -19.53
C PRO A 254 12.71 8.94 -20.54
N LEU A 255 13.11 10.08 -21.09
CA LEU A 255 13.04 10.49 -22.50
C LEU A 255 13.11 12.03 -22.59
N PRO A 256 13.75 12.63 -23.61
CA PRO A 256 14.78 12.11 -24.53
C PRO A 256 16.22 12.35 -24.04
#